data_AF-A0A182SHS7-F1
#
_entry.id   AF-A0A182SHS7-F1
#
_cell.length_a   1.000
_cell.length_b   1.000
_cell.length_c   1.000
_cell.angle_alpha   90.00
_cell.angle_beta   90.00
_cell.angle_gamma   90.00
#
_symmetry.space_group_name_H-M   'P 1'
#
loop_
_entity.id
_entity.type
_entity.pdbx_description
1 polymer ?
#
loop_
_entity_poly.entity_id
_entity_poly.type
_entity_poly.pdbx_seq_one_letter_code
_entity_poly.pdbx_strand_id
1 'polypeptide(L)'
;MQSTAMGSSKLTVAEVSESLQRFGIADYIVFVASLLVCVVIGVYFGWKDWSVQRKRKHNIRRGSEALNYLVGGRKMKIFPVAMSLIASFISGIAVMGASTETYLHGTQFCYIFTAIILMA
;
A
#
# COMPACT_ATOMS: atom_id res chain seq x y z
N MET A 1 -4.73 60.82 -13.81
CA MET A 1 -3.89 60.03 -14.74
C MET A 1 -3.22 58.93 -13.91
N GLN A 2 -3.91 57.80 -13.76
CA GLN A 2 -3.63 56.53 -14.46
C GLN A 2 -2.60 55.71 -13.67
N SER A 3 -3.08 54.85 -12.76
CA SER A 3 -3.32 53.41 -12.99
C SER A 3 -2.03 52.62 -13.18
N THR A 4 -1.68 51.81 -12.18
CA THR A 4 -1.19 50.43 -12.38
C THR A 4 -1.33 49.66 -11.07
N ALA A 5 -2.47 48.98 -10.97
CA ALA A 5 -2.68 47.86 -10.08
C ALA A 5 -1.82 46.66 -10.53
N MET A 6 -1.69 45.68 -9.62
CA MET A 6 -1.64 44.24 -9.94
C MET A 6 -0.25 43.67 -10.28
N GLY A 7 0.47 43.23 -9.25
CA GLY A 7 1.73 42.48 -9.39
C GLY A 7 1.94 41.35 -8.37
N SER A 8 0.90 40.75 -7.78
CA SER A 8 1.13 39.81 -6.65
C SER A 8 0.20 38.60 -6.52
N SER A 9 -0.56 38.19 -7.55
CA SER A 9 -1.52 37.07 -7.39
C SER A 9 -1.44 35.96 -8.44
N LYS A 10 -0.47 36.01 -9.37
CA LYS A 10 -0.35 35.00 -10.44
C LYS A 10 0.72 33.92 -10.24
N LEU A 11 1.56 34.03 -9.21
CA LEU A 11 2.65 33.07 -8.96
C LEU A 11 2.26 31.92 -8.03
N THR A 12 1.26 32.07 -7.17
CA THR A 12 0.95 31.04 -6.15
C THR A 12 0.22 29.82 -6.72
N VAL A 13 -0.82 30.00 -7.55
CA VAL A 13 -1.67 28.86 -7.96
C VAL A 13 -1.04 28.06 -9.11
N ALA A 14 -0.37 28.74 -10.05
CA ALA A 14 0.31 28.08 -11.16
C ALA A 14 1.57 27.32 -10.70
N GLU A 15 2.35 27.88 -9.78
CA GLU A 15 3.55 27.22 -9.24
C GLU A 15 3.21 26.08 -8.28
N VAL A 16 2.14 26.22 -7.48
CA VAL A 16 1.60 25.12 -6.68
C VAL A 16 1.04 24.02 -7.58
N SER A 17 0.32 24.37 -8.66
CA SER A 17 -0.16 23.38 -9.63
C SER A 17 0.98 22.68 -10.36
N GLU A 18 2.06 23.39 -10.71
CA GLU A 18 3.22 22.83 -11.41
C GLU A 18 4.08 21.95 -10.48
N SER A 19 4.23 22.34 -9.21
CA SER A 19 4.90 21.52 -8.18
C SER A 19 4.08 20.31 -7.74
N LEU A 20 2.74 20.36 -7.82
CA LEU A 20 1.88 19.18 -7.66
C LEU A 20 1.85 18.29 -8.91
N GLN A 21 1.95 18.86 -10.12
CA GLN A 21 2.01 18.07 -11.37
C GLN A 21 3.35 17.38 -11.58
N ARG A 22 4.43 17.93 -11.05
CA ARG A 22 5.78 17.38 -11.21
C ARG A 22 6.14 16.63 -9.94
N PHE A 23 6.20 15.29 -10.04
CA PHE A 23 6.71 14.45 -8.95
C PHE A 23 8.05 15.02 -8.46
N GLY A 24 8.06 15.49 -7.21
CA GLY A 24 9.24 16.09 -6.63
C GLY A 24 10.33 15.04 -6.46
N ILE A 25 11.57 15.50 -6.32
CA ILE A 25 12.70 14.63 -5.99
C ILE A 25 12.40 13.86 -4.68
N ALA A 26 11.72 14.51 -3.73
CA ALA A 26 11.29 13.89 -2.48
C ALA A 26 10.31 12.72 -2.69
N ASP A 27 9.30 12.87 -3.55
CA ASP A 27 8.32 11.81 -3.83
C ASP A 27 8.98 10.58 -4.46
N TYR A 28 9.91 10.81 -5.40
CA TYR A 28 10.71 9.74 -6.00
C TYR A 28 11.57 9.01 -4.97
N ILE A 29 12.21 9.73 -4.04
CA ILE A 29 13.01 9.12 -2.97
C ILE A 29 12.13 8.23 -2.10
N VAL A 30 10.95 8.69 -1.68
CA VAL A 30 10.02 7.89 -0.85
C VAL A 30 9.52 6.68 -1.62
N PHE A 31 9.17 6.83 -2.90
CA PHE A 31 8.74 5.73 -3.76
C PHE A 31 9.81 4.65 -3.88
N VAL A 32 11.04 5.02 -4.23
CA VAL A 32 12.17 4.09 -4.36
C VAL A 32 12.51 3.46 -3.01
N ALA A 33 12.52 4.24 -1.92
CA ALA A 33 12.77 3.72 -0.58
C ALA A 33 11.72 2.67 -0.18
N SER A 34 10.44 2.93 -0.46
CA SER A 34 9.35 1.99 -0.18
C SER A 34 9.51 0.66 -0.94
N LEU A 35 9.92 0.73 -2.22
CA LEU A 35 10.22 -0.43 -3.04
C LEU A 35 11.41 -1.22 -2.50
N LEU A 36 12.49 -0.52 -2.13
CA LEU A 36 13.67 -1.15 -1.54
C LEU A 36 13.33 -1.87 -0.23
N VAL A 37 12.52 -1.26 0.64
CA VAL A 37 12.06 -1.89 1.88
C VAL A 37 11.26 -3.16 1.57
N CYS A 38 10.31 -3.11 0.64
CA CYS A 38 9.55 -4.28 0.22
C CYS A 38 10.45 -5.41 -0.31
N VAL A 39 11.43 -5.08 -1.16
CA VAL A 39 12.38 -6.03 -1.73
C VAL A 39 13.28 -6.62 -0.65
N VAL A 40 13.84 -5.79 0.24
CA VAL A 40 14.73 -6.24 1.32
C VAL A 40 14.02 -7.23 2.23
N ILE A 41 12.78 -6.94 2.61
CA ILE A 41 11.97 -7.86 3.44
C ILE A 41 11.73 -9.16 2.68
N GLY A 42 11.32 -9.09 1.40
CA GLY A 42 11.09 -10.27 0.56
C GLY A 42 12.35 -11.14 0.39
N VAL A 43 13.49 -10.52 0.10
CA VAL A 43 14.79 -11.21 -0.06
C VAL A 43 15.28 -11.80 1.26
N TYR A 44 15.14 -11.08 2.38
CA TYR A 44 15.53 -11.59 3.70
C TYR A 44 14.75 -12.86 4.08
N PHE A 45 13.43 -12.85 3.91
CA PHE A 45 12.61 -14.03 4.17
C PHE A 45 12.84 -15.15 3.15
N GLY A 46 12.99 -14.82 1.86
CA GLY A 46 13.26 -15.79 0.80
C GLY A 46 14.61 -16.49 0.95
N TRP A 47 15.67 -15.76 1.30
CA TRP A 47 17.00 -16.35 1.48
C TRP A 47 17.07 -17.24 2.73
N LYS A 48 16.42 -16.82 3.84
CA LYS A 48 16.29 -17.63 5.05
C LYS A 48 15.56 -18.95 4.77
N ASP A 49 14.48 -18.89 3.99
CA ASP A 49 13.70 -20.08 3.63
C ASP A 49 14.48 -21.01 2.68
N TRP A 50 15.14 -20.45 1.64
CA TRP A 50 15.99 -21.20 0.73
C TRP A 50 17.17 -21.92 1.41
N SER A 51 17.82 -21.27 2.38
CA SER A 51 18.92 -21.85 3.15
C SER A 51 18.46 -23.01 4.04
N VAL A 52 17.28 -22.89 4.65
CA VAL A 52 16.68 -23.94 5.48
C VAL A 52 16.18 -25.11 4.65
N GLN A 53 15.57 -24.86 3.49
CA GLN A 53 15.09 -25.90 2.57
C GLN A 53 16.24 -26.73 1.99
N ARG A 54 17.38 -26.10 1.62
CA ARG A 54 18.58 -26.83 1.15
C ARG A 54 19.08 -27.88 2.15
N LYS A 55 18.97 -27.63 3.46
CA LYS A 55 19.38 -28.58 4.51
C LYS A 55 18.38 -29.72 4.73
N ARG A 56 17.10 -29.55 4.35
CA ARG A 56 16.03 -30.54 4.55
C ARG A 56 15.66 -31.34 3.29
N LYS A 57 16.24 -30.98 2.15
CA LYS A 57 15.98 -31.56 0.82
C LYS A 57 16.27 -33.06 0.69
N HIS A 58 16.89 -33.69 1.70
CA HIS A 58 17.21 -35.11 1.68
C HIS A 58 16.01 -36.04 1.98
N ASN A 59 14.87 -35.53 2.49
CA ASN A 59 13.79 -36.42 2.99
C ASN A 59 12.33 -35.95 2.74
N ILE A 60 12.08 -34.99 1.84
CA ILE A 60 10.73 -34.39 1.71
C ILE A 60 10.10 -34.70 0.34
N ARG A 61 8.96 -35.42 0.39
CA ARG A 61 8.12 -35.76 -0.77
C ARG A 61 7.55 -34.48 -1.38
N ARG A 62 7.57 -34.36 -2.72
CA ARG A 62 7.15 -33.17 -3.51
C ARG A 62 5.84 -32.50 -3.07
N GLY A 63 4.86 -33.25 -2.57
CA GLY A 63 3.58 -32.69 -2.08
C GLY A 63 3.67 -31.92 -0.75
N SER A 64 4.71 -32.17 0.06
CA SER A 64 4.87 -31.50 1.36
C SER A 64 5.55 -30.13 1.24
N GLU A 65 6.33 -29.88 0.19
CA GLU A 65 7.02 -28.58 0.01
C GLU A 65 6.05 -27.44 -0.31
N ALA A 66 5.08 -27.67 -1.20
CA ALA A 66 4.03 -26.70 -1.51
C ALA A 66 3.19 -26.36 -0.26
N LEU A 67 2.83 -27.37 0.53
CA LEU A 67 2.09 -27.17 1.77
C LEU A 67 2.90 -26.34 2.77
N ASN A 68 4.19 -26.61 2.93
CA ASN A 68 5.06 -25.86 3.84
C ASN A 68 5.23 -24.40 3.43
N TYR A 69 5.24 -24.10 2.12
CA TYR A 69 5.23 -22.75 1.59
C TYR A 69 3.90 -22.03 1.89
N LEU A 70 2.76 -22.71 1.68
CA LEU A 70 1.41 -22.18 1.97
C LEU A 70 1.14 -21.93 3.46
N VAL A 71 1.60 -22.81 4.36
CA VAL A 71 1.38 -22.69 5.81
C VAL A 71 2.58 -22.11 6.60
N GLY A 72 3.63 -21.66 5.91
CA GLY A 72 4.82 -21.04 6.54
C GLY A 72 5.46 -21.92 7.63
N GLY A 73 5.45 -23.24 7.44
CA GLY A 73 5.98 -24.21 8.40
C GLY A 73 5.24 -24.29 9.75
N ARG A 74 4.04 -23.71 9.89
CA ARG A 74 3.16 -23.79 11.08
C ARG A 74 3.78 -23.28 12.40
N LYS A 75 4.88 -22.51 12.32
CA LYS A 75 5.60 -21.93 13.48
C LYS A 75 5.46 -20.40 13.57
N MET A 76 4.62 -19.77 12.76
CA MET A 76 4.41 -18.32 12.83
C MET A 76 3.57 -17.95 14.05
N LYS A 77 3.99 -16.90 14.77
CA LYS A 77 3.25 -16.36 15.93
C LYS A 77 1.92 -15.73 15.47
N ILE A 78 0.93 -15.69 16.36
CA ILE A 78 -0.41 -15.18 16.05
C ILE A 78 -0.40 -13.70 15.59
N PHE A 79 0.53 -12.90 16.12
CA PHE A 79 0.64 -11.47 15.87
C PHE A 79 0.96 -11.11 14.40
N PRO A 80 2.04 -11.61 13.77
CA PRO A 80 2.31 -11.34 12.36
C PRO A 80 1.24 -11.93 11.42
N VAL A 81 0.59 -13.02 11.82
CA VAL A 81 -0.51 -13.60 11.05
C VAL A 81 -1.72 -12.66 11.04
N ALA A 82 -2.08 -12.09 12.20
CA ALA A 82 -3.15 -11.10 12.28
C ALA A 82 -2.83 -9.83 11.47
N MET A 83 -1.58 -9.35 11.50
CA MET A 83 -1.15 -8.21 10.69
C MET A 83 -1.26 -8.49 9.18
N SER A 84 -0.88 -9.69 8.72
CA SER A 84 -1.07 -10.08 7.33
C SER A 84 -2.54 -10.19 6.94
N LEU A 85 -3.40 -10.65 7.85
CA LEU A 85 -4.84 -10.74 7.61
C LEU A 85 -5.45 -9.35 7.38
N ILE A 86 -5.13 -8.39 8.25
CA ILE A 86 -5.57 -7.00 8.12
C ILE A 86 -5.04 -6.38 6.83
N ALA A 87 -3.77 -6.61 6.50
CA ALA A 87 -3.17 -6.11 5.27
C ALA A 87 -3.88 -6.63 4.01
N SER A 88 -4.31 -7.90 4.00
CA SER A 88 -5.05 -8.48 2.88
C SER A 88 -6.47 -7.91 2.70
N PHE A 89 -7.07 -7.35 3.75
CA PHE A 89 -8.38 -6.71 3.66
C PHE A 89 -8.34 -5.31 3.04
N ILE A 90 -7.20 -4.63 3.09
CA ILE A 90 -7.05 -3.26 2.59
C ILE A 90 -6.57 -3.29 1.14
N SER A 91 -7.43 -2.91 0.20
CA SER A 91 -7.09 -2.79 -1.21
C SER A 91 -6.97 -1.32 -1.63
N GLY A 92 -5.90 -0.98 -2.36
CA GLY A 92 -5.70 0.38 -2.89
C GLY A 92 -6.80 0.81 -3.85
N ILE A 93 -7.38 -0.12 -4.61
CA ILE A 93 -8.49 0.17 -5.54
C ILE A 93 -9.73 0.58 -4.75
N ALA A 94 -10.00 -0.06 -3.60
CA ALA A 94 -11.13 0.28 -2.76
C ALA A 94 -11.00 1.68 -2.15
N VAL A 95 -9.79 2.09 -1.73
CA VAL A 95 -9.54 3.43 -1.18
C VAL A 95 -9.69 4.51 -2.25
N MET A 96 -9.18 4.27 -3.46
CA MET A 96 -9.38 5.19 -4.59
C MET A 96 -10.85 5.24 -5.04
N GLY A 97 -11.52 4.08 -5.03
CA GLY A 97 -12.95 3.95 -5.30
C GLY A 97 -13.78 4.81 -4.35
N ALA A 98 -13.57 4.63 -3.04
CA ALA A 98 -14.21 5.37 -1.95
C ALA A 98 -14.10 6.90 -2.11
N SER A 99 -12.94 7.36 -2.54
CA SER A 99 -12.70 8.79 -2.78
C SER A 99 -13.43 9.28 -4.04
N THR A 100 -13.42 8.47 -5.11
CA THR A 100 -14.07 8.78 -6.40
C THR A 100 -15.59 8.82 -6.26
N GLU A 101 -16.17 7.86 -5.55
CA GLU A 101 -17.61 7.80 -5.34
C GLU A 101 -18.12 8.91 -4.41
N THR A 102 -17.35 9.28 -3.39
CA THR A 102 -17.64 10.45 -2.55
C THR A 102 -17.55 11.76 -3.36
N TYR A 103 -16.60 11.86 -4.30
CA TYR A 103 -16.45 13.05 -5.14
C TYR A 103 -17.60 13.22 -6.15
N LEU A 104 -18.09 12.13 -6.75
CA LEU A 104 -19.14 12.18 -7.77
C LEU A 104 -20.56 12.18 -7.20
N HIS A 105 -20.83 11.39 -6.16
CA HIS A 105 -22.17 11.18 -5.60
C HIS A 105 -22.37 11.84 -4.22
N GLY A 106 -21.37 12.57 -3.72
CA GLY A 106 -21.45 13.28 -2.44
C GLY A 106 -21.60 12.30 -1.26
N THR A 107 -22.58 12.54 -0.40
CA THR A 107 -22.79 11.80 0.86
C THR A 107 -23.52 10.47 0.69
N GLN A 108 -23.89 10.06 -0.52
CA GLN A 108 -24.61 8.80 -0.74
C GLN A 108 -23.79 7.57 -0.31
N PHE A 109 -22.46 7.63 -0.47
CA PHE A 109 -21.54 6.61 0.04
C PHE A 109 -21.56 6.49 1.58
N CYS A 110 -21.72 7.61 2.30
CA CYS A 110 -21.84 7.61 3.76
C CYS A 110 -23.06 6.83 4.26
N TYR A 111 -24.17 6.79 3.50
CA TYR A 111 -25.35 6.00 3.88
C TYR A 111 -25.08 4.50 3.86
N ILE A 112 -24.22 4.03 2.96
CA ILE A 112 -23.80 2.62 2.92
C ILE A 112 -22.94 2.32 4.16
N PHE A 113 -22.01 3.22 4.52
CA PHE A 113 -21.21 3.07 5.74
C PHE A 113 -22.06 3.08 7.01
N THR A 114 -23.01 4.01 7.14
CA THR A 114 -23.88 4.07 8.31
C THR A 114 -24.80 2.86 8.39
N ALA A 115 -25.32 2.35 7.27
CA ALA A 115 -26.11 1.12 7.23
C ALA A 115 -25.30 -0.12 7.63
N ILE A 116 -24.04 -0.24 7.18
CA ILE A 116 -23.15 -1.34 7.58
C ILE A 116 -22.85 -1.28 9.09
N ILE A 117 -22.57 -0.08 9.63
CA ILE A 117 -22.32 0.11 11.06
C ILE A 117 -23.57 -0.17 11.89
N LEU A 118 -24.76 0.18 11.40
CA LEU A 118 -26.03 -0.09 12.08
C LEU A 118 -26.41 -1.59 12.07
N MET A 119 -25.99 -2.30 11.02
CA MET A 119 -26.24 -3.73 10.86
C MET A 119 -25.25 -4.61 11.65
N ALA A 120 -24.06 -4.07 11.98
CA ALA A 120 -23.03 -4.73 12.79
C ALA A 120 -23.30 -4.57 14.30
#